data_AF-A0A6F9EHU9-F1
#
_entry.id   AF-A0A6F9EHU9-F1
#
_cell.length_a   1.000
_cell.length_b   1.000
_cell.length_c   1.000
_cell.angle_alpha   90.00
_cell.angle_beta   90.00
_cell.angle_gamma   90.00
#
_symmetry.space_group_name_H-M   'P 1'
#
loop_
_entity.id
_entity.type
_entity.pdbx_description
1 polymer ?
#
loop_
_entity_poly.entity_id
_entity_poly.type
_entity_poly.pdbx_seq_one_letter_code
_entity_poly.pdbx_strand_id
1 'polypeptide(L)'
;MTGVREAGTGYYTRKMEKLSSIIEVLNQRFGTDFTPADKLFFDQLEEDMLGDAEVVKSARSNTMENFAYAFEDVFMSKVIDRMGQNDKIFVKLMDDPEFRKVVKEWISRLVYEKARG
;
A
#
# COMPACT_ATOMS: atom_id res chain seq x y z
N MET A 1 -1.01 20.02 28.07
CA MET A 1 -1.50 18.94 27.20
C MET A 1 -0.75 19.01 25.87
N THR A 2 0.37 18.31 25.74
CA THR A 2 1.13 18.21 24.48
C THR A 2 1.86 16.87 24.49
N GLY A 3 1.41 15.92 23.69
CA GLY A 3 2.05 14.59 23.67
C GLY A 3 1.39 13.54 22.79
N VAL A 4 0.74 13.91 21.69
CA VAL A 4 0.08 12.91 20.80
C VAL A 4 0.51 13.01 19.33
N ARG A 5 1.36 13.98 18.93
CA ARG A 5 1.70 14.16 17.50
C ARG A 5 2.97 13.46 17.00
N GLU A 6 3.80 12.88 17.86
CA GLU A 6 5.11 12.33 17.43
C GLU A 6 5.14 10.80 17.25
N ALA A 7 4.22 10.05 17.88
CA ALA A 7 4.23 8.59 17.79
C ALA A 7 3.81 8.05 16.41
N GLY A 8 2.90 8.75 15.73
CA GLY A 8 2.47 8.38 14.37
C GLY A 8 3.57 8.66 13.35
N THR A 9 4.10 9.89 13.34
CA THR A 9 5.06 10.32 12.32
C THR A 9 6.32 9.47 12.33
N GLY A 10 6.94 9.19 13.48
CA GLY A 10 8.17 8.40 13.54
C GLY A 10 8.06 6.96 13.03
N TYR A 11 6.90 6.31 13.23
CA TYR A 11 6.64 4.98 12.67
C TYR A 11 6.44 5.06 11.14
N TYR A 12 5.67 6.02 10.66
CA TYR A 12 5.46 6.25 9.23
C TYR A 12 6.78 6.61 8.51
N THR A 13 7.64 7.46 9.08
CA THR A 13 8.92 7.83 8.47
C THR A 13 9.86 6.63 8.38
N ARG A 14 9.95 5.81 9.44
CA ARG A 14 10.79 4.61 9.44
C ARG A 14 10.27 3.52 8.49
N LYS A 15 8.95 3.36 8.37
CA LYS A 15 8.31 2.47 7.39
C LYS A 15 8.55 2.96 5.95
N MET A 16 8.52 4.27 5.74
CA MET A 16 8.86 4.90 4.46
C MET A 16 10.33 4.67 4.07
N GLU A 17 11.29 4.84 4.99
CA GLU A 17 12.73 4.60 4.74
C GLU A 17 13.07 3.14 4.43
N LYS A 18 12.38 2.17 5.06
CA LYS A 18 12.58 0.73 4.79
C LYS A 18 12.02 0.24 3.46
N LEU A 19 11.13 1.02 2.85
CA LEU A 19 10.39 0.60 1.67
C LEU A 19 10.72 1.50 0.45
N SER A 20 11.39 2.64 0.63
CA SER A 20 12.15 3.26 -0.47
C SER A 20 13.32 2.36 -0.90
N SER A 21 13.93 1.62 0.04
CA SER A 21 15.00 0.67 -0.28
C SER A 21 14.51 -0.56 -1.05
N ILE A 22 13.26 -1.03 -0.86
CA ILE A 22 12.77 -2.18 -1.64
C ILE A 22 12.54 -1.80 -3.11
N ILE A 23 12.04 -0.59 -3.41
CA ILE A 23 11.86 -0.11 -4.79
C ILE A 23 13.21 -0.06 -5.52
N GLU A 24 14.24 0.48 -4.88
CA GLU A 24 15.59 0.50 -5.44
C GLU A 24 16.12 -0.93 -5.71
N VAL A 25 15.93 -1.85 -4.76
CA VAL A 25 16.33 -3.26 -4.92
C VAL A 25 15.57 -3.93 -6.08
N LEU A 26 14.26 -3.70 -6.19
CA LEU A 26 13.44 -4.27 -7.27
C LEU A 26 13.88 -3.73 -8.64
N ASN A 27 14.06 -2.42 -8.76
CA ASN A 27 14.53 -1.78 -9.99
C ASN A 27 15.91 -2.29 -10.40
N GLN A 28 16.86 -2.39 -9.46
CA GLN A 28 18.20 -2.90 -9.75
C GLN A 28 18.20 -4.39 -10.12
N ARG A 29 17.41 -5.21 -9.41
CA ARG A 29 17.44 -6.66 -9.57
C ARG A 29 16.64 -7.16 -10.76
N PHE A 30 15.52 -6.50 -11.07
CA PHE A 30 14.56 -6.96 -12.07
C PHE A 30 14.44 -6.00 -13.27
N GLY A 31 15.16 -4.88 -13.26
CA GLY A 31 15.13 -3.89 -14.36
C GLY A 31 13.81 -3.14 -14.46
N THR A 32 13.07 -3.03 -13.36
CA THR A 32 11.82 -2.27 -13.29
C THR A 32 12.09 -0.76 -13.16
N ASP A 33 11.06 0.05 -13.42
CA ASP A 33 11.08 1.50 -13.36
C ASP A 33 10.13 2.06 -12.28
N PHE A 34 9.89 1.27 -11.22
CA PHE A 34 9.00 1.67 -10.14
C PHE A 34 9.49 2.97 -9.49
N THR A 35 8.53 3.84 -9.21
CA THR A 35 8.72 5.14 -8.60
C THR A 35 8.30 5.10 -7.12
N PRO A 36 8.61 6.14 -6.33
CA PRO A 36 8.08 6.26 -4.98
C PRO A 36 6.54 6.26 -4.91
N ALA A 37 5.83 6.56 -6.00
CA ALA A 37 4.38 6.47 -6.05
C ALA A 37 3.89 5.01 -6.06
N ASP A 38 4.62 4.13 -6.76
CA ASP A 38 4.30 2.70 -6.86
C ASP A 38 4.50 1.96 -5.53
N LYS A 39 5.30 2.54 -4.63
CA LYS A 39 5.47 2.10 -3.24
C LYS A 39 4.14 1.92 -2.52
N LEU A 40 3.13 2.74 -2.85
CA LEU A 40 1.82 2.70 -2.20
C LEU A 40 1.16 1.32 -2.32
N PHE A 41 1.36 0.61 -3.45
CA PHE A 41 0.85 -0.75 -3.61
C PHE A 41 1.43 -1.71 -2.56
N PHE A 42 2.74 -1.64 -2.33
CA PHE A 42 3.43 -2.50 -1.36
C PHE A 42 3.08 -2.15 0.08
N ASP A 43 2.99 -0.85 0.42
CA ASP A 43 2.54 -0.39 1.75
C ASP A 43 1.14 -0.93 2.08
N GLN A 44 0.25 -0.83 1.10
CA GLN A 44 -1.12 -1.30 1.16
C GLN A 44 -1.17 -2.84 1.29
N LEU A 45 -0.38 -3.57 0.52
CA LEU A 45 -0.33 -5.04 0.59
C LEU A 45 0.15 -5.53 1.96
N GLU A 46 1.16 -4.88 2.55
CA GLU A 46 1.62 -5.14 3.91
C GLU A 46 0.51 -4.87 4.95
N GLU A 47 -0.21 -3.75 4.81
CA GLU A 47 -1.32 -3.42 5.71
C GLU A 47 -2.45 -4.45 5.67
N ASP A 48 -2.81 -4.95 4.49
CA ASP A 48 -3.84 -6.00 4.36
C ASP A 48 -3.43 -7.31 5.05
N MET A 49 -2.12 -7.63 5.04
CA MET A 49 -1.58 -8.82 5.71
C MET A 49 -1.49 -8.65 7.22
N LEU A 50 -1.08 -7.47 7.69
CA LEU A 50 -1.05 -7.13 9.12
C LEU A 50 -2.46 -6.99 9.72
N GLY A 51 -3.46 -6.67 8.88
CA GLY A 51 -4.87 -6.67 9.26
C GLY A 51 -5.48 -8.07 9.37
N ASP A 52 -4.81 -9.11 8.87
CA ASP A 52 -5.28 -10.48 8.90
C ASP A 52 -4.85 -11.18 10.20
N ALA A 53 -5.82 -11.43 11.08
CA ALA A 53 -5.56 -11.99 12.41
C ALA A 53 -4.87 -13.36 12.36
N GLU A 54 -5.18 -14.20 11.38
CA GLU A 54 -4.57 -15.53 11.26
C GLU A 54 -3.13 -15.43 10.77
N VAL A 55 -2.82 -14.50 9.87
CA VAL A 55 -1.44 -14.20 9.43
C VAL A 55 -0.61 -13.72 10.61
N VAL A 56 -1.11 -12.73 11.36
CA VAL A 56 -0.41 -12.18 12.53
C VAL A 56 -0.21 -13.23 13.62
N LYS A 57 -1.23 -14.06 13.88
CA LYS A 57 -1.15 -15.15 14.84
C LYS A 57 -0.11 -16.18 14.40
N SER A 58 -0.14 -16.61 13.14
CA SER A 58 0.82 -17.56 12.57
C SER A 58 2.26 -17.03 12.69
N ALA A 59 2.49 -15.77 12.32
CA ALA A 59 3.80 -15.12 12.42
C ALA A 59 4.34 -15.05 13.87
N ARG A 60 3.45 -14.89 14.86
CA ARG A 60 3.83 -14.83 16.29
C ARG A 60 4.11 -16.21 16.90
N SER A 61 3.52 -17.26 16.35
CA SER A 61 3.56 -18.60 16.94
C SER A 61 4.55 -19.55 16.25
N ASN A 62 4.99 -19.22 15.03
CA ASN A 62 5.85 -20.08 14.22
C ASN A 62 7.26 -19.51 14.05
N THR A 63 8.21 -20.39 13.73
CA THR A 63 9.50 -19.96 13.17
C THR A 63 9.28 -19.31 11.80
N MET A 64 10.25 -18.50 11.35
CA MET A 64 10.17 -17.84 10.04
C MET A 64 9.99 -18.85 8.89
N GLU A 65 10.66 -19.99 8.96
CA GLU A 65 10.57 -21.04 7.93
C GLU A 65 9.17 -21.68 7.87
N ASN A 66 8.60 -22.03 9.03
CA ASN A 66 7.25 -22.60 9.10
C ASN A 66 6.18 -21.56 8.71
N PHE A 67 6.38 -20.30 9.10
CA PHE A 67 5.51 -19.21 8.67
C PHE A 67 5.56 -19.01 7.16
N ALA A 68 6.74 -18.96 6.56
CA ALA A 68 6.93 -18.71 5.14
C ALA A 68 6.19 -19.75 4.28
N TYR A 69 6.19 -21.02 4.69
CA TYR A 69 5.49 -22.08 3.95
C TYR A 69 3.99 -21.84 3.86
N ALA A 70 3.34 -21.48 4.98
CA ALA A 70 1.91 -21.20 5.00
C ALA A 70 1.55 -19.80 4.47
N PHE A 71 2.53 -18.89 4.43
CA PHE A 71 2.35 -17.51 4.00
C PHE A 71 2.20 -17.38 2.48
N GLU A 72 2.77 -18.27 1.67
CA GLU A 72 2.74 -18.17 0.21
C GLU A 72 1.31 -18.10 -0.35
N ASP A 73 0.43 -19.01 0.07
CA ASP A 73 -0.96 -19.04 -0.41
C ASP A 73 -1.73 -17.78 0.01
N VAL A 74 -1.51 -17.32 1.24
CA VAL A 74 -2.09 -16.07 1.75
C VAL A 74 -1.57 -14.89 0.93
N PHE A 75 -0.26 -14.85 0.66
CA PHE A 75 0.37 -13.78 -0.08
C PHE A 75 -0.25 -13.64 -1.46
N MET A 76 -0.35 -14.74 -2.20
CA MET A 76 -0.97 -14.76 -3.52
C MET A 76 -2.45 -14.35 -3.48
N SER A 77 -3.21 -14.83 -2.49
CA SER A 77 -4.61 -14.41 -2.30
C SER A 77 -4.74 -12.90 -2.08
N LYS A 78 -3.91 -12.31 -1.22
CA LYS A 78 -3.96 -10.86 -0.92
C LYS A 78 -3.57 -10.02 -2.14
N VAL A 79 -2.62 -10.47 -2.95
CA VAL A 79 -2.26 -9.81 -4.21
C VAL A 79 -3.45 -9.79 -5.18
N ILE A 80 -4.15 -10.92 -5.34
CA ILE A 80 -5.34 -11.02 -6.19
C ILE A 80 -6.48 -10.12 -5.66
N ASP A 81 -6.73 -10.16 -4.36
CA ASP A 81 -7.76 -9.32 -3.73
C ASP A 81 -7.51 -7.83 -3.96
N ARG A 82 -6.24 -7.39 -3.86
CA ARG A 82 -5.86 -6.00 -4.12
C ARG A 82 -6.09 -5.62 -5.58
N MET A 83 -5.78 -6.51 -6.53
CA MET A 83 -6.09 -6.29 -7.95
C MET A 83 -7.61 -6.08 -8.14
N GLY A 84 -8.43 -6.97 -7.57
CA GLY A 84 -9.89 -6.86 -7.65
C GLY A 84 -10.46 -5.60 -6.96
N GLN A 85 -9.85 -5.13 -5.88
CA GLN A 85 -10.24 -3.86 -5.24
C GLN A 85 -9.90 -2.65 -6.12
N ASN A 86 -8.72 -2.65 -6.76
CA ASN A 86 -8.34 -1.61 -7.71
C ASN A 86 -9.29 -1.57 -8.90
N ASP A 87 -9.66 -2.74 -9.43
CA ASP A 87 -10.65 -2.86 -10.51
C ASP A 87 -12.01 -2.26 -10.12
N LYS A 88 -12.49 -2.47 -8.88
CA LYS A 88 -13.76 -1.89 -8.41
C LYS A 88 -13.77 -0.36 -8.44
N ILE A 89 -12.69 0.27 -8.00
CA ILE A 89 -12.58 1.74 -8.01
C ILE A 89 -12.51 2.23 -9.46
N PHE A 90 -11.73 1.55 -10.30
CA PHE A 90 -11.61 1.89 -11.72
C PHE A 90 -12.96 1.77 -12.45
N VAL A 91 -13.65 0.64 -12.30
CA VAL A 91 -15.00 0.42 -12.84
C VAL A 91 -15.96 1.50 -12.36
N LYS A 92 -15.97 1.80 -11.05
CA LYS A 92 -16.84 2.86 -10.52
C LYS A 92 -16.51 4.24 -11.11
N LEU A 93 -15.23 4.56 -11.31
CA LEU A 93 -14.83 5.81 -11.96
C LEU A 93 -15.30 5.89 -13.42
N MET A 94 -15.39 4.77 -14.12
CA MET A 94 -15.84 4.71 -15.52
C MET A 94 -17.36 4.67 -15.66
N ASP A 95 -18.05 3.93 -14.80
CA ASP A 95 -19.48 3.62 -14.95
C ASP A 95 -20.41 4.54 -14.14
N ASP A 96 -19.89 5.26 -13.13
CA ASP A 96 -20.66 6.19 -12.30
C ASP A 96 -20.26 7.64 -12.61
N PRO A 97 -21.06 8.39 -13.41
CA PRO A 97 -20.74 9.77 -13.79
C PRO A 97 -20.71 10.74 -12.60
N GLU A 98 -21.50 10.49 -11.56
CA GLU A 98 -21.54 11.34 -10.37
C GLU A 98 -20.28 11.15 -9.55
N PHE A 99 -19.90 9.90 -9.29
CA PHE A 99 -18.63 9.57 -8.63
C PHE A 99 -17.44 10.15 -9.39
N ARG A 100 -17.40 10.00 -10.72
CA ARG A 100 -16.35 10.57 -11.57
C ARG A 100 -16.26 12.08 -11.47
N LYS A 101 -17.39 12.79 -11.45
CA LYS A 101 -17.41 14.25 -11.32
C LYS A 101 -16.76 14.69 -10.00
N VAL A 102 -17.14 14.07 -8.89
CA VAL A 102 -16.60 14.38 -7.55
C VAL A 102 -15.09 14.15 -7.50
N VAL A 103 -14.63 12.97 -7.97
CA VAL A 103 -13.20 12.62 -7.98
C VAL A 103 -12.41 13.60 -8.86
N LYS A 104 -12.92 13.93 -10.05
CA LYS A 104 -12.27 14.87 -10.98
C LYS A 104 -12.13 16.26 -10.38
N GLU A 105 -13.18 16.81 -9.77
CA GLU A 105 -13.13 18.14 -9.14
C GLU A 105 -12.15 18.19 -7.98
N TRP A 106 -12.08 17.12 -7.19
CA TRP A 106 -11.12 17.00 -6.09
C TRP A 106 -9.67 16.93 -6.59
N ILE A 107 -9.36 16.02 -7.53
CA ILE A 107 -8.01 15.87 -8.10
C ILE A 107 -7.56 17.15 -8.80
N SER A 108 -8.46 17.82 -9.54
CA SER A 108 -8.11 19.05 -10.27
C SER A 108 -7.63 20.16 -9.33
N ARG A 109 -8.30 20.33 -8.18
CA ARG A 109 -7.88 21.30 -7.16
C ARG A 109 -6.52 20.92 -6.56
N LEU A 110 -6.37 19.65 -6.18
CA LEU A 110 -5.13 19.15 -5.58
C LEU A 110 -3.93 19.35 -6.51
N VAL A 111 -4.07 19.02 -7.79
CA VAL A 111 -3.02 19.19 -8.80
C VAL A 111 -2.71 20.68 -9.00
N TYR A 112 -3.73 21.53 -9.12
CA TYR A 112 -3.55 22.96 -9.31
C TYR A 112 -2.80 23.61 -8.14
N GLU A 113 -3.15 23.26 -6.90
CA GLU A 113 -2.48 23.77 -5.70
C GLU A 113 -1.03 23.29 -5.62
N LYS A 114 -0.79 21.99 -5.79
CA LYS A 114 0.57 21.41 -5.74
C LYS A 114 1.48 21.87 -6.87
N ALA A 115 0.94 22.20 -8.04
CA ALA A 115 1.74 22.70 -9.16
C ALA A 115 2.17 24.16 -8.99
N ARG A 116 1.57 24.89 -8.04
CA ARG A 116 1.81 26.33 -7.82
C ARG A 116 2.42 26.65 -6.45
N GLY A 117 2.57 25.64 -5.58
CA GLY A 117 3.28 25.72 -4.30
C GLY A 117 4.58 24.96 -4.35
#